data_AF-A0A256FYB5-F1
#
_entry.id   AF-A0A256FYB5-F1
#
_cell.length_a   1.000
_cell.length_b   1.000
_cell.length_c   1.000
_cell.angle_alpha   90.00
_cell.angle_beta   90.00
_cell.angle_gamma   90.00
#
_symmetry.space_group_name_H-M   'P 1'
#
loop_
_entity.id
_entity.type
_entity.pdbx_description
1 polymer ?
#
loop_
_entity_poly.entity_id
_entity_poly.type
_entity_poly.pdbx_seq_one_letter_code
_entity_poly.pdbx_strand_id
1 'polypeptide(L)' 'MQRYRFDDKRVLIEAIVELLNKGVEPDELDLVLSRIGPVDLDLMRQCLIEVWNYNHPQPDQTPMAA' A
#
# COMPACT_ATOMS: atom_id res chain seq x y z
N MET A 1 -5.15 23.30 -12.62
CA MET A 1 -4.54 21.98 -12.83
C MET A 1 -4.17 21.42 -11.46
N GLN A 2 -5.05 20.62 -10.85
CA GLN A 2 -4.68 19.90 -9.64
C GLN A 2 -3.63 18.86 -10.03
N ARG A 3 -2.38 19.08 -9.63
CA ARG A 3 -1.37 18.03 -9.66
C ARG A 3 -1.90 16.96 -8.70
N TYR A 4 -2.37 15.83 -9.24
CA TYR A 4 -2.71 14.66 -8.43
C TYR A 4 -1.47 14.34 -7.60
N ARG A 5 -1.54 14.68 -6.31
CA ARG A 5 -0.56 14.31 -5.31
C ARG A 5 -1.12 13.09 -4.61
N PHE A 6 -0.27 12.10 -4.41
CA PHE A 6 -0.61 11.00 -3.53
C PHE A 6 -0.18 11.35 -2.10
N ASP A 7 -0.70 12.47 -1.60
CA ASP A 7 -0.53 12.93 -0.22
C ASP A 7 -1.70 12.51 0.68
N ASP A 8 -2.81 12.07 0.09
CA ASP A 8 -3.92 11.47 0.82
C ASP A 8 -3.73 9.96 0.95
N LYS A 9 -3.71 9.50 2.21
CA LYS A 9 -3.56 8.08 2.57
C LYS A 9 -4.62 7.19 1.89
N ARG A 10 -5.88 7.64 1.83
CA ARG A 10 -6.97 6.83 1.25
C ARG A 10 -6.77 6.63 -0.24
N VAL A 11 -6.47 7.72 -0.95
CA VAL A 11 -6.22 7.71 -2.40
C VAL A 11 -5.01 6.83 -2.72
N LEU A 12 -3.96 6.92 -1.91
CA LEU A 12 -2.76 6.11 -2.07
C LEU A 12 -3.04 4.61 -1.82
N ILE A 13 -3.82 4.27 -0.79
CA ILE A 13 -4.22 2.88 -0.52
C ILE A 13 -5.07 2.30 -1.65
N GLU A 14 -6.08 3.04 -2.14
CA GLU A 14 -6.91 2.58 -3.25
C GLU A 14 -6.07 2.31 -4.50
N ALA A 15 -5.16 3.22 -4.84
CA ALA A 15 -4.24 3.05 -5.96
C ALA A 15 -3.32 1.83 -5.78
N ILE A 16 -2.73 1.65 -4.59
CA ILE A 16 -1.89 0.49 -4.28
C ILE A 16 -2.68 -0.81 -4.42
N VAL A 17 -3.87 -0.90 -3.82
CA VAL A 17 -4.71 -2.10 -3.87
C VAL A 17 -5.14 -2.41 -5.31
N GLU A 18 -5.50 -1.39 -6.09
CA GLU A 18 -5.86 -1.58 -7.49
C GLU A 18 -4.69 -2.11 -8.32
N LEU A 19 -3.48 -1.59 -8.10
CA LEU A 19 -2.27 -2.05 -8.78
C LEU A 19 -1.87 -3.47 -8.37
N LEU A 20 -1.95 -3.80 -7.07
CA LEU A 20 -1.73 -5.16 -6.58
C LEU A 20 -2.74 -6.14 -7.17
N ASN A 21 -4.02 -5.76 -7.26
CA ASN A 21 -5.06 -6.58 -7.90
C ASN A 21 -4.83 -6.77 -9.41
N LYS A 22 -4.14 -5.83 -10.06
CA LYS A 22 -3.70 -5.97 -11.47
C LYS A 22 -2.44 -6.84 -11.62
N GLY A 23 -1.86 -7.31 -10.51
CA GLY A 23 -0.66 -8.15 -10.50
C GLY A 23 0.65 -7.36 -10.51
N VAL A 24 0.62 -6.06 -10.23
CA VAL A 24 1.84 -5.25 -10.07
C VAL A 24 2.52 -5.64 -8.76
N GLU A 25 3.82 -5.88 -8.80
CA GLU A 25 4.57 -6.23 -7.59
C GLU A 25 4.77 -5.02 -6.67
N PRO A 26 4.91 -5.23 -5.34
CA PRO A 26 5.13 -4.14 -4.39
C PRO A 26 6.35 -3.27 -4.73
N ASP A 27 7.41 -3.89 -5.26
CA ASP A 27 8.64 -3.24 -5.69
C ASP A 27 8.51 -2.44 -7.01
N GLU A 28 7.39 -2.59 -7.74
CA GLU A 28 7.10 -1.83 -8.96
C GLU A 28 6.11 -0.68 -8.72
N LEU A 29 5.44 -0.66 -7.55
CA LEU A 29 4.44 0.35 -7.22
C LEU A 29 5.01 1.77 -7.20
N ASP A 30 6.22 1.94 -6.65
CA ASP A 30 6.91 3.23 -6.61
C ASP A 30 7.20 3.77 -8.02
N LEU A 31 7.62 2.89 -8.92
CA LEU A 31 7.87 3.20 -10.33
C LEU A 31 6.58 3.59 -11.05
N VAL A 32 5.47 2.88 -10.82
CA VAL A 32 4.19 3.18 -11.46
C VAL A 32 3.58 4.46 -10.91
N LEU A 33 3.57 4.62 -9.58
CA LEU A 33 2.97 5.78 -8.94
C LEU A 33 3.76 7.07 -9.26
N SER A 34 5.09 7.00 -9.32
CA SER A 34 5.94 8.15 -9.70
C SER A 34 5.71 8.65 -11.13
N ARG A 35 5.23 7.79 -12.04
CA ARG A 35 4.83 8.20 -13.41
C ARG A 35 3.52 8.98 -13.43
N ILE A 36 2.65 8.78 -12.45
CA ILE A 36 1.34 9.44 -12.36
C ILE A 36 1.49 10.81 -11.70
N GLY A 37 2.31 10.90 -10.64
CA GLY A 37 2.52 12.14 -9.93
C GLY A 37 3.54 12.03 -8.79
N PRO A 38 3.83 13.16 -8.13
CA PRO A 38 4.67 13.15 -6.94
C PRO A 38 4.00 12.32 -5.83
N VAL A 39 4.73 11.30 -5.38
CA VAL A 39 4.36 10.33 -4.34
C VAL A 39 5.14 10.61 -3.09
N ASP A 40 4.46 10.57 -1.95
CA ASP A 40 5.11 10.50 -0.65
C ASP A 40 5.53 9.05 -0.37
N LEU A 41 6.84 8.79 -0.43
CA LEU A 41 7.41 7.45 -0.25
C LEU A 41 7.27 6.95 1.20
N ASP A 42 7.28 7.86 2.18
CA ASP A 42 7.08 7.50 3.59
C ASP A 42 5.63 7.06 3.80
N LEU A 43 4.67 7.81 3.26
CA LEU A 43 3.26 7.44 3.30
C LEU A 43 2.99 6.15 2.53
N MET A 44 3.61 5.97 1.36
CA MET A 44 3.49 4.75 0.55
C MET A 44 3.97 3.52 1.33
N ARG A 45 5.12 3.62 1.99
CA ARG A 45 5.66 2.52 2.80
C ARG A 45 4.74 2.18 3.98
N GLN A 46 4.17 3.19 4.66
CA GLN A 46 3.18 2.96 5.72
C GLN A 46 1.95 2.24 5.19
N CYS A 47 1.39 2.69 4.07
CA CYS A 47 0.24 2.07 3.43
C CYS A 47 0.52 0.62 3.01
N LEU A 48 1.71 0.34 2.47
CA LEU A 48 2.11 -1.02 2.09
C LEU A 48 2.20 -1.94 3.29
N ILE A 49 2.79 -1.49 4.40
CA ILE A 49 2.86 -2.26 5.65
C ILE A 49 1.45 -2.54 6.17
N GLU A 50 0.54 -1.57 6.14
CA GLU A 50 -0.86 -1.76 6.56
C GLU A 50 -1.60 -2.78 5.70
N VAL A 51 -1.50 -2.66 4.37
CA VAL A 51 -2.12 -3.59 3.42
C VAL A 51 -1.54 -5.00 3.58
N TRP A 52 -0.22 -5.11 3.78
CA TRP A 52 0.46 -6.38 4.03
C TRP A 52 -0.02 -7.02 5.34
N ASN A 53 -0.06 -6.26 6.44
CA ASN A 53 -0.54 -6.75 7.73
C ASN A 53 -2.02 -7.15 7.69
N TYR A 54 -2.84 -6.48 6.87
CA TYR A 54 -4.23 -6.85 6.68
C TYR A 54 -4.40 -8.14 5.88
N ASN A 55 -3.60 -8.35 4.84
CA ASN A 55 -3.64 -9.57 4.00
C ASN A 55 -2.93 -10.77 4.63
N HIS A 56 -1.87 -10.52 5.39
CA HIS A 56 -1.18 -11.47 6.24
C HIS A 56 -1.42 -11.08 7.69
N PRO A 57 -2.66 -11.25 8.20
CA PRO A 57 -2.85 -11.18 9.63
C PRO A 57 -1.88 -12.20 10.21
N GLN A 58 -0.98 -11.76 11.08
CA GLN A 58 -0.17 -12.68 11.86
C GLN A 58 -1.13 -13.74 12.37
N PRO A 59 -0.86 -15.04 12.16
CA PRO A 59 -1.68 -16.08 12.76
C PRO A 59 -1.54 -15.83 14.25
N ASP A 60 -2.57 -15.20 14.81
CA ASP A 60 -2.70 -14.93 16.22
C ASP A 60 -2.43 -16.25 16.90
N GLN A 61 -1.38 -16.23 17.70
CA GLN A 61 -0.92 -17.36 18.48
C GLN A 61 -2.16 -17.94 19.14
N THR A 62 -2.57 -19.14 18.73
CA THR A 62 -3.58 -19.90 19.47
C THR A 62 -3.13 -19.87 20.92
N PRO A 63 -3.88 -19.29 21.87
CA PRO A 63 -3.53 -19.43 23.27
C PRO A 63 -3.87 -20.87 23.62
N MET A 64 -2.91 -21.77 23.35
CA MET A 64 -2.94 -23.12 23.89
C MET A 64 -2.29 -23.08 25.27
N ALA A 65 -3.10 -22.78 26.28
CA ALA A 65 -2.91 -23.05 27.70
C ALA A 65 -4.20 -22.60 28.42
N ALA A 66 -4.90 -23.39 29.23
CA ALA A 66 -4.65 -24.71 29.83
C ALA A 66 -6.01 -25.36 30.16
#